data_AF-A0A9E3D3S0-F1
#
_entry.id   AF-A0A9E3D3S0-F1
#
_cell.length_a   1.000
_cell.length_b   1.000
_cell.length_c   1.000
_cell.angle_alpha   90.00
_cell.angle_beta   90.00
_cell.angle_gamma   90.00
#
_symmetry.space_group_name_H-M   'P 1'
#
loop_
_entity.id
_entity.type
_entity.pdbx_description
1 polymer ?
#
loop_
_entity_poly.entity_id
_entity_poly.type
_entity_poly.pdbx_seq_one_letter_code
_entity_poly.pdbx_strand_id
1 'polypeptide(L)' 'MEAAGRPTAVIVTREFLHEAEVQRDALGMHDLNPVVIEHPLSTLTDEEIEQRALQAATQCIDILLGRAL' A
#
# COMPACT_ATOMS: atom_id res chain seq x y z
N MET A 1 5.26 -4.38 -11.86
CA MET A 1 6.49 -4.06 -11.10
C MET A 1 6.95 -5.32 -10.38
N GLU A 2 6.13 -5.84 -9.47
CA GLU A 2 6.38 -7.06 -8.70
C GLU A 2 6.68 -8.30 -9.57
N ALA A 3 5.80 -8.62 -10.53
CA ALA A 3 6.03 -9.74 -11.46
C ALA A 3 7.31 -9.61 -12.32
N ALA A 4 7.93 -8.42 -12.37
CA ALA A 4 9.21 -8.20 -13.04
C ALA A 4 10.41 -8.28 -12.07
N GLY A 5 10.22 -8.78 -10.85
CA GLY A 5 11.26 -8.95 -9.82
C GLY A 5 11.76 -7.64 -9.22
N ARG A 6 10.96 -6.57 -9.26
CA ARG A 6 11.32 -5.27 -8.67
C ARG A 6 10.58 -5.08 -7.34
N PRO A 7 11.26 -4.67 -6.26
CA PRO A 7 10.61 -4.31 -5.01
C PRO A 7 9.46 -3.34 -5.26
N THR A 8 8.26 -3.70 -4.82
CA THR A 8 7.04 -2.93 -5.06
C THR A 8 6.27 -2.74 -3.77
N ALA A 9 5.95 -1.49 -3.43
CA ALA A 9 4.97 -1.15 -2.40
C ALA A 9 3.67 -0.72 -3.09
N VAL A 10 2.59 -1.49 -2.91
CA VAL A 10 1.25 -1.16 -3.42
C VAL A 10 0.51 -0.38 -2.35
N ILE A 11 -0.05 0.78 -2.69
CA ILE A 11 -0.82 1.61 -1.75
C ILE A 11 -2.32 1.43 -2.02
N VAL A 12 -3.09 1.18 -0.96
CA VAL A 12 -4.56 1.11 -0.99
C VAL A 12 -5.15 1.97 0.12
N THR A 13 -6.40 2.41 -0.02
CA THR A 13 -7.14 2.94 1.13
C THR A 13 -7.77 1.79 1.91
N ARG A 14 -8.02 2.01 3.22
CA ARG A 14 -8.53 0.99 4.14
C ARG A 14 -9.75 0.22 3.64
N GLU A 15 -10.67 0.88 2.94
CA GLU A 15 -11.91 0.30 2.42
C GLU A 15 -11.66 -0.78 1.36
N PHE A 16 -10.49 -0.77 0.73
CA PHE A 16 -10.09 -1.74 -0.29
C PHE A 16 -9.11 -2.81 0.24
N LEU A 17 -8.85 -2.84 1.55
CA LEU A 17 -7.91 -3.80 2.13
C LEU A 17 -8.37 -5.24 1.88
N HIS A 18 -9.66 -5.52 2.05
CA HIS A 18 -10.20 -6.86 1.83
C HIS A 18 -10.06 -7.30 0.37
N GLU A 19 -10.37 -6.42 -0.59
CA GLU A 19 -10.23 -6.70 -2.01
C GLU A 19 -8.77 -6.91 -2.40
N ALA A 20 -7.83 -6.19 -1.77
CA ALA A 20 -6.40 -6.39 -1.96
C ALA A 20 -5.96 -7.78 -1.45
N GLU A 21 -6.44 -8.20 -0.27
CA GLU A 21 -6.17 -9.53 0.29
C GLU A 21 -6.72 -10.64 -0.63
N VAL A 22 -7.97 -10.51 -1.08
CA VAL A 22 -8.61 -11.47 -2.00
C VAL A 22 -7.85 -11.58 -3.31
N GLN A 23 -7.45 -10.45 -3.92
CA GLN A 23 -6.70 -10.47 -5.17
C GLN A 23 -5.31 -11.09 -5.00
N ARG A 24 -4.63 -10.76 -3.91
CA ARG A 24 -3.32 -11.33 -3.60
C ARG A 24 -3.38 -12.85 -3.51
N ASP A 25 -4.37 -13.37 -2.80
CA ASP A 25 -4.53 -14.81 -2.63
C ASP A 25 -4.91 -15.50 -3.95
N ALA A 26 -5.81 -14.89 -4.73
CA ALA A 26 -6.20 -15.41 -6.04
C ALA A 26 -5.03 -15.47 -7.04
N LEU A 27 -4.06 -14.55 -6.92
CA LEU A 27 -2.89 -14.48 -7.79
C LEU A 27 -1.66 -15.23 -7.22
N GLY A 28 -1.77 -15.85 -6.04
CA GLY A 28 -0.65 -16.52 -5.37
C GLY A 28 0.46 -15.57 -4.92
N MET A 29 0.15 -14.28 -4.75
CA MET A 29 1.10 -13.23 -4.41
C MET A 29 1.27 -13.06 -2.90
N HIS A 30 1.30 -14.15 -2.12
CA HIS A 30 1.13 -14.09 -0.65
C HIS A 30 2.15 -13.21 0.10
N ASP A 31 3.32 -12.95 -0.51
CA ASP A 31 4.35 -12.05 0.04
C ASP A 31 4.04 -10.55 -0.17
N LEU A 32 3.06 -10.20 -1.00
CA LEU A 32 2.65 -8.82 -1.22
C LEU A 32 1.94 -8.30 0.04
N ASN A 33 2.51 -7.34 0.74
CA ASN A 33 1.84 -6.65 1.84
C ASN A 33 1.52 -5.21 1.40
N PRO A 34 0.24 -4.82 1.29
CA PRO A 34 -0.09 -3.47 0.83
C PRO A 34 0.17 -2.43 1.93
N VAL A 35 0.62 -1.25 1.52
CA VAL A 35 0.57 -0.03 2.33
C VAL A 35 -0.87 0.41 2.44
N VAL A 36 -1.34 0.63 3.67
CA VAL A 36 -2.72 1.03 3.93
C VAL A 36 -2.75 2.47 4.44
N ILE A 37 -3.56 3.30 3.78
CA ILE A 37 -3.82 4.69 4.17
C ILE A 37 -5.32 4.94 4.42
N GLU A 38 -5.63 6.03 5.12
CA GLU A 38 -7.02 6.44 5.35
C GLU A 38 -7.67 7.01 4.07
N HIS A 39 -8.96 6.73 3.90
CA HIS A 39 -9.84 7.41 2.93
C HIS A 39 -10.46 8.67 3.53
N PRO A 40 -11.03 9.58 2.72
CA PRO A 40 -10.94 9.69 1.25
C PRO A 40 -9.60 10.24 0.77
N LEU A 41 -9.42 10.29 -0.55
CA LEU A 41 -8.35 11.05 -1.21
C LEU A 41 -8.91 12.17 -2.09
N SER A 42 -10.01 11.93 -2.80
CA SER A 42 -10.54 12.81 -3.85
C SER A 42 -11.07 14.17 -3.36
N THR A 43 -11.36 14.29 -2.06
CA THR A 43 -11.95 15.49 -1.45
C THR A 43 -10.99 16.20 -0.50
N LEU A 44 -9.77 15.68 -0.36
CA LEU A 44 -8.79 16.22 0.57
C LEU A 44 -8.15 17.49 0.01
N THR A 45 -7.80 18.40 0.93
CA THR A 45 -6.89 19.51 0.65
C THR A 45 -5.46 19.01 0.47
N ASP A 46 -4.58 19.85 -0.09
CA ASP A 46 -3.16 19.50 -0.26
C ASP A 46 -2.46 19.14 1.06
N GLU A 47 -2.79 19.84 2.14
CA GLU A 47 -2.26 19.56 3.48
C GLU A 47 -2.70 18.17 3.97
N GLU A 48 -3.97 17.82 3.76
CA GLU A 48 -4.49 16.49 4.14
C GLU A 48 -3.91 15.39 3.25
N ILE A 49 -3.65 15.65 1.97
CA ILE A 49 -2.93 14.74 1.06
C ILE A 49 -1.50 14.53 1.54
N GLU A 50 -0.81 15.57 2.01
CA GLU A 50 0.52 15.45 2.59
C GLU A 50 0.51 14.53 3.83
N GLN A 51 -0.53 14.63 4.68
CA GLN A 51 -0.68 13.69 5.80
C GLN A 51 -0.86 12.24 5.34
N ARG A 52 -1.60 12.00 4.24
CA ARG A 52 -1.72 10.64 3.66
C ARG A 52 -0.40 10.13 3.08
N ALA A 53 0.37 11.01 2.44
CA ALA A 53 1.69 10.67 1.94
C ALA A 53 2.65 10.29 3.08
N LEU A 54 2.62 11.04 4.20
CA LEU A 54 3.40 10.73 5.40
C LEU A 54 3.00 9.40 6.03
N GLN A 55 1.70 9.09 6.09
CA GLN A 55 1.20 7.80 6.55
C GLN A 55 1.72 6.64 5.69
N ALA A 56 1.80 6.82 4.37
CA ALA A 56 2.31 5.81 3.45
C ALA A 56 3.84 5.65 3.51
N ALA A 57 4.58 6.75 3.68
CA ALA A 57 6.03 6.80 3.47
C ALA A 57 6.81 5.78 4.31
N THR A 58 6.53 5.69 5.62
CA THR A 58 7.21 4.74 6.50
C THR A 58 6.95 3.28 6.07
N GLN A 59 5.70 2.95 5.77
CA GLN A 59 5.31 1.61 5.32
C GLN A 59 5.97 1.25 3.97
N CYS A 60 6.00 2.19 3.03
CA CYS A 60 6.71 2.03 1.76
C CYS A 60 8.19 1.70 1.98
N ILE A 61 8.87 2.44 2.85
CA ILE A 61 10.29 2.23 3.17
C ILE A 61 10.50 0.84 3.76
N ASP A 62 9.66 0.42 4.70
CA ASP A 62 9.79 -0.88 5.34
C ASP A 62 9.56 -2.04 4.37
N ILE A 63 8.56 -1.95 3.47
CA ILE A 63 8.33 -2.94 2.43
C ILE A 63 9.51 -3.00 1.44
N LEU A 64 9.93 -1.84 0.92
CA LEU A 64 10.99 -1.78 -0.10
C LEU A 64 12.36 -2.23 0.43
N LEU A 65 12.58 -2.14 1.75
CA LEU A 65 13.80 -2.60 2.41
C LEU A 65 13.66 -4.00 3.04
N GLY A 66 12.52 -4.67 2.92
CA GLY A 66 12.28 -6.00 3.48
C GLY A 66 12.27 -6.04 5.02
N ARG A 67 11.80 -4.96 5.66
CA ARG A 67 11.68 -4.81 7.13
C ARG A 67 10.26 -5.03 7.65
N ALA A 68 9.28 -5.12 6.75
CA ALA A 68 7.92 -5.50 7.11
C ALA A 68 7.92 -6.98 7.54
N LEU A 69 7.61 -7.23 8.82
CA LEU A 69 7.43 -8.57 9.40
C LEU A 69 6.11 -9.20 8.95
#